data_AF-Q43859-F1
#
_entry.id   AF-Q43859-F1
#
_cell.length_a   1.000
_cell.length_b   1.000
_cell.length_c   1.000
_cell.angle_alpha   90.00
_cell.angle_beta   90.00
_cell.angle_gamma   90.00
#
_symmetry.space_group_name_H-M   'P 1'
#
loop_
_entity.id
_entity.type
_entity.pdbx_description
1 polymer ?
#
loop_
_entity_poly.entity_id
_entity_poly.type
_entity_poly.pdbx_seq_one_letter_code
_entity_poly.pdbx_strand_id
1 'polypeptide(L)' 'VTAPVRQMQLKSLIEAHVEKTGSSKGSAILKEWDTYLPLFWQLVPPSEEDTPEASAEFERTDASQVRLQSA' A
#
# COMPACT_ATOMS: atom_id res chain seq x y z
N VAL A 1 8.04 -3.05 2.25
CA VAL A 1 6.56 -3.02 2.21
C VAL A 1 6.09 -4.22 1.40
N THR A 2 5.21 -5.06 1.94
CA THR A 2 4.85 -6.35 1.30
C THR A 2 3.40 -6.41 0.86
N ALA A 3 2.46 -5.91 1.67
CA ALA A 3 1.03 -5.92 1.35
C ALA A 3 0.72 -5.10 0.07
N PRO A 4 0.05 -5.67 -0.95
CA PRO A 4 -0.24 -4.96 -2.21
C PRO A 4 -1.04 -3.67 -2.01
N VAL A 5 -2.02 -3.68 -1.09
CA VAL A 5 -2.83 -2.51 -0.71
C VAL A 5 -1.94 -1.36 -0.22
N ARG A 6 -0.90 -1.66 0.56
CA ARG A 6 0.04 -0.65 1.04
C ARG A 6 0.96 -0.10 -0.02
N GLN A 7 1.40 -0.94 -0.94
CA GLN A 7 2.24 -0.47 -2.04
C GLN A 7 1.47 0.57 -2.87
N MET A 8 0.19 0.32 -3.14
CA MET A 8 -0.70 1.28 -3.80
C MET A 8 -0.86 2.56 -2.97
N GLN A 9 -1.18 2.43 -1.68
CA GLN A 9 -1.34 3.58 -0.79
C GLN A 9 -0.06 4.44 -0.73
N LEU A 10 1.11 3.82 -0.56
CA LEU A 10 2.40 4.49 -0.53
C LEU A 10 2.67 5.23 -1.84
N LYS A 11 2.41 4.58 -2.99
CA LYS A 11 2.60 5.18 -4.30
C LYS A 11 1.72 6.42 -4.48
N SER A 12 0.44 6.34 -4.16
CA SER A 12 -0.49 7.49 -4.26
C SER A 12 -0.10 8.65 -3.35
N LEU A 13 0.42 8.37 -2.15
CA LEU A 13 0.93 9.42 -1.26
C LEU A 13 2.17 10.11 -1.83
N ILE A 14 3.08 9.36 -2.46
CA ILE A 14 4.26 9.92 -3.11
C ILE A 14 3.86 10.73 -4.35
N GLU A 15 2.91 10.26 -5.15
CA GLU A 15 2.34 11.00 -6.29
C GLU A 15 1.77 12.35 -5.85
N ALA A 16 0.91 12.35 -4.83
CA ALA A 16 0.34 13.58 -4.28
C ALA A 16 1.42 14.52 -3.71
N HIS A 17 2.47 13.98 -3.09
CA HIS A 17 3.59 14.77 -2.61
C HIS A 17 4.36 15.42 -3.76
N VAL A 18 4.65 14.67 -4.83
CA VAL A 18 5.32 15.19 -6.03
C VAL A 18 4.49 16.29 -6.69
N GLU A 19 3.18 16.08 -6.87
CA GLU A 19 2.29 17.07 -7.47
C GLU A 19 2.31 18.39 -6.68
N LYS A 20 2.26 18.32 -5.35
CA LYS A 20 2.21 19.50 -4.49
C LYS A 20 3.55 20.24 -4.33
N THR A 21 4.67 19.54 -4.49
CA THR A 21 5.99 20.07 -4.12
C THR A 21 7.00 20.13 -5.24
N GLY A 22 6.76 19.45 -6.37
CA GLY A 22 7.75 19.26 -7.43
C GLY A 22 8.95 18.39 -7.00
N SER A 23 8.80 17.55 -5.97
CA SER A 23 9.88 16.75 -5.38
C SER A 23 10.57 15.86 -6.42
N SER A 24 11.81 16.22 -6.81
CA SER A 24 12.60 15.45 -7.77
C SER A 24 12.93 14.04 -7.25
N LYS A 25 13.10 13.89 -5.92
CA LYS A 25 13.31 12.58 -5.29
C LYS A 25 12.06 11.72 -5.40
N GLY A 26 10.88 12.28 -5.14
CA GLY A 26 9.61 11.57 -5.30
C GLY A 26 9.41 11.10 -6.75
N SER A 27 9.68 11.97 -7.73
CA SER A 27 9.61 11.60 -9.16
C SER A 27 10.56 10.46 -9.53
N ALA A 28 11.79 10.46 -8.99
CA ALA A 28 12.75 9.38 -9.22
C ALA A 28 12.28 8.05 -8.61
N ILE A 29 11.68 8.09 -7.41
CA ILE A 29 11.10 6.92 -6.75
C ILE A 29 9.94 6.34 -7.58
N LEU A 30 9.04 7.18 -8.10
CA LEU A 30 7.92 6.74 -8.92
C LEU A 30 8.36 6.15 -10.27
N LYS A 31 9.43 6.70 -10.86
CA LYS A 31 10.00 6.21 -12.12
C LYS A 31 10.66 4.83 -11.96
N GLU A 32 11.42 4.65 -10.89
CA GLU A 32 12.20 3.42 -10.63
C GLU A 32 11.57 2.64 -9.47
N TRP A 33 10.24 2.48 -9.50
CA TRP A 33 9.45 2.00 -8.37
C TRP A 33 9.93 0.66 -7.82
N ASP A 34 10.13 -0.35 -8.68
CA ASP A 34 10.57 -1.69 -8.27
C ASP A 34 11.97 -1.69 -7.64
N THR A 35 12.83 -0.73 -8.00
CA THR A 35 14.16 -0.55 -7.40
C THR A 35 14.07 0.07 -6.00
N TYR A 36 13.15 1.03 -5.81
CA TYR A 36 13.03 1.76 -4.54
C TYR A 36 12.10 1.09 -3.53
N LEU A 37 11.08 0.37 -3.99
CA LEU A 37 10.10 -0.30 -3.14
C LEU A 37 10.72 -1.20 -2.04
N PRO A 38 11.70 -2.07 -2.32
CA PRO A 38 12.31 -2.92 -1.29
C PRO A 38 13.08 -2.11 -0.22
N LEU A 39 13.37 -0.83 -0.46
CA LEU A 39 14.04 0.05 0.50
C LEU A 39 13.08 0.66 1.53
N PHE A 40 11.76 0.58 1.31
CA PHE A 40 10.77 1.10 2.25
C PHE A 40 10.45 0.11 3.37
N TRP A 41 10.56 0.61 4.60
CA TRP A 41 10.18 -0.11 5.82
C TRP A 41 8.74 0.26 6.19
N GLN A 42 7.92 -0.75 6.43
CA GLN A 42 6.60 -0.56 7.02
C GLN A 42 6.72 -0.81 8.52
N LEU A 43 6.47 0.22 9.32
CA LEU A 43 6.26 0.03 10.74
C LEU A 43 4.78 -0.30 10.96
N VAL A 44 4.53 -1.44 11.61
CA VAL A 44 3.20 -1.90 12.02
C VAL A 44 3.21 -2.02 13.54
N PRO A 45 2.48 -1.16 14.26
CA PRO A 45 2.26 -1.33 15.69
C PRO A 45 1.44 -2.61 15.97
N PRO A 46 1.58 -3.22 17.16
CA PRO A 46 0.80 -4.41 17.54
C PRO A 46 -0.72 -4.24 17.38
N SER A 47 -1.23 -3.03 17.65
CA SER A 47 -2.66 -2.70 17.51
C SER A 47 -3.16 -2.71 16.06
N GLU A 48 -2.27 -2.70 15.07
CA GLU A 48 -2.58 -2.59 13.65
C GLU A 48 -2.23 -3.87 12.87
N GLU A 49 -1.76 -4.93 13.53
CA GLU A 49 -1.29 -6.18 12.89
C GLU A 49 -2.34 -6.84 12.00
N ASP A 50 -3.62 -6.74 12.37
CA ASP A 50 -4.75 -7.33 11.63
C ASP A 50 -5.35 -6.40 10.55
N THR A 51 -4.82 -5.18 10.38
CA THR A 51 -5.34 -4.25 9.37
C THR A 51 -5.00 -4.74 7.95
N PRO A 52 -5.87 -4.50 6.95
CA PRO A 52 -5.57 -4.88 5.56
C PRO A 52 -4.32 -4.16 5.01
N GLU A 53 -3.94 -3.05 5.63
CA GLU A 53 -2.69 -2.36 5.39
C GLU A 53 -1.49 -3.11 5.98
N ALA A 54 -1.60 -3.79 7.11
CA ALA A 54 -0.50 -4.54 7.72
C ALA A 54 -0.39 -5.98 7.22
N SER A 55 -1.52 -6.58 6.85
CA SER A 55 -1.63 -7.99 6.50
C SER A 55 -1.24 -8.26 5.06
N ALA A 56 -0.20 -9.07 4.85
CA ALA A 56 0.24 -9.49 3.51
C ALA A 56 -0.77 -10.41 2.80
N GLU A 57 -1.74 -10.98 3.51
CA GLU A 57 -2.75 -11.93 3.00
C GLU A 57 -3.97 -11.26 2.35
N PHE A 58 -4.06 -9.92 2.35
CA PHE A 58 -5.19 -9.22 1.75
C PHE A 58 -5.07 -9.12 0.23
N GLU A 59 -5.15 -10.26 -0.45
CA GLU A 59 -5.59 -10.30 -1.85
C GLU A 59 -7.05 -9.86 -1.85
N ARG A 60 -7.36 -8.78 -2.59
CA ARG A 60 -8.69 -8.20 -2.75
C ARG A 60 -9.76 -9.29 -2.84
N THR A 61 -10.47 -9.57 -1.74
CA THR A 61 -11.68 -10.39 -1.80
C THR A 61 -12.66 -9.61 -2.66
N ASP A 62 -12.84 -10.10 -3.87
CA ASP A 62 -13.81 -9.61 -4.83
C ASP A 62 -15.17 -9.49 -4.13
N ALA A 63 -15.81 -8.33 -4.26
CA ALA A 63 -17.08 -7.99 -3.59
C ALA A 63 -18.28 -8.87 -4.04
N SER A 64 -18.03 -9.95 -4.79
CA SER A 64 -19.02 -10.93 -5.23
C SER A 64 -19.37 -11.99 -4.17
N GLN A 65 -18.61 -12.11 -3.08
CA GLN A 65 -18.79 -13.20 -2.09
C GLN A 65 -19.36 -12.72 -0.74
N VAL A 66 -20.39 -11.87 -0.76
CA VAL A 66 -21.28 -11.67 0.41
C VAL A 66 -22.70 -12.09 0.01
N ARG A 67 -22.87 -13.38 -0.29
CA ARG A 67 -24.17 -14.05 -0.21
C ARG A 67 -23.99 -15.35 0.54
N LEU A 68 -24.88 -15.55 1.51
CA LEU A 68 -25.12 -16.75 2.31
C LEU A 68 -24.16 -16.97 3.48
N GLN A 69 -24.48 -16.35 4.62
CA GLN A 69 -24.72 -17.11 5.86
C GLN A 69 -25.83 -16.41 6.66
N SER A 70 -27.08 -16.77 6.37
CA SER A 70 -28.20 -16.63 7.29
C SER A 70 -28.55 -18.04 7.76
N ALA A 71 -28.40 -18.28 9.06
CA ALA A 71 -28.98 -19.40 9.79
C ALA A 71 -29.67 -18.83 11.03
#